data_AF-A0A497L064-F1
#
_entry.id   AF-A0A497L064-F1
#
_cell.length_a   1.000
_cell.length_b   1.000
_cell.length_c   1.000
_cell.angle_alpha   90.00
_cell.angle_beta   90.00
_cell.angle_gamma   90.00
#
_symmetry.space_group_name_H-M   'P 1'
#
loop_
_entity.id
_entity.type
_entity.pdbx_description
1 polymer ?
#
loop_
_entity_poly.entity_id
_entity_poly.type
_entity_poly.pdbx_seq_one_letter_code
_entity_poly.pdbx_strand_id
1 'polypeptide(L)'
;MAEVSKPIPLTKLGEEEFIDPANQACQGCAGSIVSRMVSKVLGSKGIRAQVACCGPAFMNIRTPSIYAEVFEGAGALMTGLSRAFKRMGRDDVIVAGIIGDGGTVDIG
;
A
#
# COMPACT_ATOMS: atom_id res chain seq x y z
N MET A 1 -2.82 8.30 -22.28
CA MET A 1 -3.55 7.55 -21.25
C MET A 1 -2.78 6.28 -21.00
N ALA A 2 -2.37 6.00 -19.75
CA ALA A 2 -1.67 4.76 -19.44
C ALA A 2 -2.60 3.59 -19.77
N GLU A 3 -2.08 2.61 -20.50
CA GLU A 3 -2.79 1.37 -20.81
C GLU A 3 -3.11 0.69 -19.47
N VAL A 4 -4.40 0.63 -19.11
CA VAL A 4 -4.81 -0.02 -17.86
C VAL A 4 -4.57 -1.51 -18.04
N SER A 5 -3.69 -2.09 -17.21
CA SER A 5 -3.38 -3.51 -17.27
C SER A 5 -4.63 -4.36 -17.08
N LYS A 6 -4.68 -5.52 -17.73
CA LYS A 6 -5.80 -6.46 -17.56
C LYS A 6 -5.94 -6.83 -16.07
N PRO A 7 -7.16 -6.87 -15.52
CA PRO A 7 -7.38 -7.30 -14.14
C PRO A 7 -6.79 -8.69 -13.87
N ILE A 8 -6.18 -8.87 -12.70
CA ILE A 8 -5.68 -10.17 -12.25
C ILE A 8 -6.84 -10.88 -11.52
N PRO A 9 -7.34 -12.02 -12.03
CA PRO A 9 -8.36 -12.80 -11.32
C PRO A 9 -7.84 -13.28 -9.98
N LEU A 10 -8.72 -13.38 -8.98
CA LEU A 10 -8.35 -13.88 -7.64
C LEU A 10 -7.71 -15.28 -7.70
N THR A 11 -8.15 -16.12 -8.63
CA THR A 11 -7.59 -17.46 -8.86
C THR A 11 -6.18 -17.46 -9.44
N LYS A 12 -5.67 -16.31 -9.89
CA LYS A 12 -4.33 -16.13 -10.44
C LYS A 12 -3.39 -15.34 -9.52
N LEU A 13 -3.85 -14.94 -8.33
CA LEU A 13 -2.98 -14.36 -7.31
C LEU A 13 -2.01 -15.43 -6.80
N GLY A 14 -0.71 -15.13 -6.80
CA GLY A 14 0.32 -16.06 -6.29
C GLY A 14 0.12 -16.39 -4.82
N GLU A 15 0.69 -17.50 -4.35
CA GLU A 15 0.52 -17.98 -2.97
C GLU A 15 1.33 -17.17 -1.95
N GLU A 16 2.45 -16.58 -2.37
CA GLU A 16 3.35 -15.80 -1.51
C GLU A 16 2.59 -14.68 -0.77
N GLU A 17 2.77 -14.62 0.55
CA GLU A 17 2.17 -13.61 1.42
C GLU A 17 3.17 -12.50 1.73
N PHE A 18 2.70 -11.26 1.68
CA PHE A 18 3.47 -10.07 2.06
C PHE A 18 2.95 -9.41 3.33
N ILE A 19 1.83 -9.92 3.88
CA ILE A 19 1.31 -9.55 5.19
C ILE A 19 1.23 -10.83 6.00
N ASP A 20 1.89 -10.84 7.15
CA ASP A 20 1.89 -11.97 8.07
C ASP A 20 0.50 -12.14 8.74
N PRO A 21 0.21 -13.29 9.35
CA PRO A 21 -0.95 -13.42 10.23
C PRO A 21 -0.77 -12.64 11.55
N ALA A 22 -1.83 -12.57 12.35
CA ALA A 22 -1.87 -11.94 13.68
C ALA A 22 -1.68 -10.41 13.70
N ASN A 23 -2.56 -9.69 13.00
CA ASN A 23 -2.64 -8.23 13.10
C ASN A 23 -3.75 -7.76 14.05
N GLN A 24 -3.77 -6.46 14.34
CA GLN A 24 -4.68 -5.83 15.30
C GLN A 24 -6.00 -5.38 14.65
N ALA A 25 -6.27 -5.79 13.40
CA ALA A 25 -7.51 -5.45 12.74
C ALA A 25 -8.71 -6.21 13.35
N CYS A 26 -9.90 -5.62 13.25
CA CYS A 26 -11.13 -6.31 13.65
C CYS A 26 -11.30 -7.63 12.88
N GLN A 27 -11.98 -8.60 13.50
CA GLN A 27 -12.37 -9.84 12.83
C GLN A 27 -13.23 -9.52 11.60
N GLY A 28 -12.83 -10.03 10.43
CA GLY A 28 -13.51 -9.75 9.16
C GLY A 28 -13.23 -8.37 8.56
N CYS A 29 -12.19 -7.64 9.01
CA CYS A 29 -11.87 -6.31 8.48
C CYS A 29 -11.58 -6.35 6.96
N ALA A 30 -12.43 -5.70 6.18
CA ALA A 30 -12.27 -5.60 4.73
C ALA A 30 -10.98 -4.85 4.32
N GLY A 31 -10.59 -3.80 5.06
CA GLY A 31 -9.35 -3.05 4.81
C GLY A 31 -8.10 -3.92 4.93
N SER A 32 -8.07 -4.83 5.90
CA SER A 32 -7.00 -5.81 6.09
C SER A 32 -6.93 -6.80 4.92
N ILE A 33 -8.09 -7.31 4.47
CA ILE A 33 -8.19 -8.23 3.33
C ILE A 33 -7.73 -7.56 2.03
N VAL A 34 -8.19 -6.32 1.77
CA VAL A 34 -7.77 -5.53 0.61
C VAL A 34 -6.27 -5.26 0.66
N SER A 35 -5.73 -4.85 1.81
CA SER A 35 -4.30 -4.62 1.97
C SER A 35 -3.49 -5.87 1.68
N ARG A 36 -3.93 -7.04 2.13
CA ARG A 36 -3.28 -8.33 1.82
C ARG A 36 -3.25 -8.58 0.32
N MET A 37 -4.39 -8.43 -0.37
CA MET A 37 -4.47 -8.64 -1.82
C MET A 37 -3.59 -7.66 -2.60
N VAL A 38 -3.60 -6.38 -2.22
CA VAL A 38 -2.75 -5.37 -2.85
C VAL A 38 -1.27 -5.69 -2.66
N SER A 39 -0.85 -6.05 -1.44
CA SER A 39 0.55 -6.41 -1.20
C SER A 39 1.01 -7.63 -2.01
N LYS A 40 0.12 -8.61 -2.28
CA LYS A 40 0.41 -9.72 -3.21
C LYS A 40 0.63 -9.27 -4.65
N VAL A 41 -0.15 -8.31 -5.13
CA VAL A 41 0.01 -7.76 -6.49
C VAL A 41 1.30 -6.95 -6.61
N LEU A 42 1.64 -6.16 -5.58
CA LEU A 42 2.86 -5.34 -5.57
C LEU A 42 4.13 -6.17 -5.42
N GLY A 43 4.05 -7.27 -4.68
CA GLY A 43 5.18 -8.16 -4.42
C GLY A 43 6.33 -7.46 -3.68
N SER A 44 7.54 -8.00 -3.84
CA SER A 44 8.76 -7.50 -3.19
C SER A 44 9.22 -6.12 -3.67
N LYS A 45 8.60 -5.58 -4.72
CA LYS A 45 8.87 -4.25 -5.27
C LYS A 45 7.99 -3.16 -4.67
N GLY A 46 6.95 -3.54 -3.92
CA GLY A 46 6.02 -2.62 -3.28
C GLY A 46 6.62 -1.92 -2.08
N ILE A 47 6.44 -0.61 -2.00
CA ILE A 47 6.61 0.18 -0.77
C ILE A 47 5.25 0.74 -0.39
N ARG A 48 4.83 0.47 0.85
CA ARG A 48 3.55 0.94 1.36
C ARG A 48 3.71 2.32 1.99
N ALA A 49 3.04 3.32 1.44
CA ALA A 49 2.88 4.62 2.07
C ALA A 49 1.63 4.62 2.96
N GLN A 50 1.74 5.22 4.15
CA GLN A 50 0.63 5.31 5.09
C GLN A 50 0.59 6.69 5.73
N VAL A 51 -0.61 7.14 5.99
CA VAL A 51 -0.92 8.20 6.95
C VAL A 51 -1.84 7.61 8.01
N ALA A 52 -2.16 8.40 9.02
CA ALA A 52 -3.03 7.96 10.08
C ALA A 52 -4.43 7.57 9.56
N CYS A 53 -4.79 6.32 9.84
CA CYS A 53 -6.06 5.67 9.52
C CYS A 53 -6.09 4.31 10.25
N CYS A 54 -6.99 3.39 9.89
CA CYS A 54 -6.93 2.01 10.38
C CYS A 54 -5.73 1.21 9.82
N GLY A 55 -5.07 1.69 8.77
CA GLY A 55 -3.94 1.05 8.06
C GLY A 55 -2.86 0.41 8.96
N PRO A 56 -2.35 1.14 9.98
CA PRO A 56 -1.38 0.62 10.94
C PRO A 56 -1.84 -0.63 11.71
N ALA A 57 -3.15 -0.87 11.85
CA ALA A 57 -3.66 -2.08 12.52
C ALA A 57 -3.33 -3.37 11.75
N PHE A 58 -2.97 -3.29 10.46
CA PHE A 58 -2.58 -4.40 9.59
C PHE A 58 -1.25 -4.10 8.89
N MET A 59 -0.25 -3.72 9.70
CA MET A 59 1.11 -3.34 9.29
C MET A 59 2.17 -4.43 9.54
N ASN A 60 1.75 -5.65 9.81
CA ASN A 60 2.63 -6.82 9.80
C ASN A 60 3.02 -7.19 8.36
N ILE A 61 3.58 -6.22 7.64
CA ILE A 61 3.94 -6.27 6.22
C ILE A 61 5.44 -6.54 6.10
N ARG A 62 5.81 -7.40 5.15
CA ARG A 62 7.19 -7.83 4.91
C ARG A 62 7.99 -6.87 4.03
N THR A 63 7.30 -6.00 3.30
CA THR A 63 7.93 -4.95 2.50
C THR A 63 8.04 -3.64 3.28
N PRO A 64 8.94 -2.72 2.89
CA PRO A 64 9.04 -1.43 3.56
C PRO A 64 7.70 -0.70 3.59
N SER A 65 7.33 -0.25 4.79
CA SER A 65 6.15 0.60 5.00
C SER A 65 6.58 1.88 5.67
N ILE A 66 6.20 3.01 5.08
CA ILE A 66 6.55 4.35 5.54
C ILE A 66 5.27 5.02 6.04
N TYR A 67 5.29 5.41 7.31
CA TYR A 67 4.20 6.12 7.95
C TYR A 67 4.56 7.59 8.12
N ALA A 68 3.69 8.50 7.67
CA ALA A 68 3.78 9.92 7.95
C ALA A 68 2.69 10.32 8.96
N GLU A 69 3.08 11.08 9.97
CA GLU A 69 2.16 11.58 11.02
C GLU A 69 1.20 12.67 10.49
N VAL A 70 1.56 13.30 9.38
CA VAL A 70 0.76 14.33 8.71
C VAL A 70 -0.40 13.65 7.95
N PHE A 71 -1.63 13.79 8.47
CA PHE A 71 -2.82 13.12 7.94
C PHE A 71 -3.13 13.49 6.49
N GLU A 72 -3.00 14.77 6.15
CA GLU A 72 -3.22 15.34 4.82
C GLU A 72 -2.09 15.01 3.83
N GLY A 73 -1.01 14.38 4.30
CA GLY A 73 0.25 14.26 3.57
C GLY A 73 0.33 13.08 2.61
N ALA A 74 -0.75 12.32 2.37
CA ALA A 74 -0.69 11.04 1.64
C ALA A 74 -0.15 11.20 0.21
N GLY A 75 -0.71 12.13 -0.57
CA GLY A 75 -0.25 12.40 -1.93
C GLY A 75 1.18 12.96 -1.97
N ALA A 76 1.51 13.88 -1.06
CA ALA A 76 2.85 14.47 -0.96
C ALA A 76 3.91 13.41 -0.62
N LEU A 77 3.64 12.52 0.35
CA LEU A 77 4.51 11.41 0.72
C LEU A 77 4.76 10.48 -0.48
N MET A 78 3.70 10.01 -1.14
CA MET A 78 3.83 9.07 -2.26
C MET A 78 4.58 9.68 -3.44
N THR A 79 4.29 10.93 -3.80
CA THR A 79 4.97 11.62 -4.90
C THR A 79 6.44 11.89 -4.58
N GLY A 80 6.77 12.27 -3.34
CA GLY A 80 8.15 12.42 -2.87
C GLY A 80 8.94 11.12 -2.97
N LEU A 81 8.39 10.02 -2.45
CA LEU A 81 9.01 8.69 -2.53
C LEU A 81 9.21 8.24 -3.98
N SER A 82 8.17 8.34 -4.81
CA SER A 82 8.24 7.95 -6.22
C SER A 82 9.35 8.72 -6.97
N ARG A 83 9.43 10.04 -6.77
CA ARG A 83 10.49 10.87 -7.37
C ARG A 83 11.88 10.53 -6.83
N ALA A 84 12.00 10.23 -5.55
CA ALA A 84 13.26 9.83 -4.94
C ALA A 84 13.79 8.53 -5.57
N PHE A 85 12.97 7.49 -5.67
CA PHE A 85 13.36 6.22 -6.29
C PHE A 85 13.73 6.38 -7.77
N LYS A 86 12.95 7.17 -8.52
CA LYS A 86 13.28 7.50 -9.90
C LYS A 86 14.64 8.20 -10.01
N ARG A 87 14.95 9.15 -9.11
CA ARG A 87 16.23 9.86 -9.10
C ARG A 87 17.43 8.94 -8.79
N MET A 88 17.18 7.85 -8.05
CA MET A 88 18.14 6.79 -7.74
C MET A 88 18.24 5.71 -8.84
N GLY A 89 17.52 5.84 -9.96
CA GLY A 89 17.50 4.84 -11.04
C GLY A 89 16.74 3.55 -10.67
N ARG A 90 15.84 3.63 -9.69
CA ARG A 90 15.02 2.52 -9.20
C ARG A 90 13.59 2.61 -9.74
N ASP A 91 13.45 2.57 -11.06
CA ASP A 91 12.14 2.57 -11.74
C ASP A 91 11.34 1.27 -11.51
N ASP A 92 11.97 0.26 -10.93
CA ASP A 92 11.36 -1.01 -10.55
C ASP A 92 10.55 -0.93 -9.23
N VAL A 93 10.71 0.14 -8.44
CA VAL A 93 10.03 0.29 -7.14
C VAL A 93 8.65 0.89 -7.33
N ILE A 94 7.64 0.25 -6.72
CA ILE A 94 6.25 0.69 -6.79
C ILE A 94 5.85 1.26 -5.45
N VAL A 95 5.59 2.57 -5.40
CA VAL A 95 5.05 3.23 -4.21
C VAL A 95 3.52 3.20 -4.29
N ALA A 96 2.87 2.65 -3.28
CA ALA A 96 1.41 2.58 -3.21
C ALA A 96 0.91 2.87 -1.79
N GLY A 97 -0.19 3.60 -1.68
CA GLY A 97 -0.84 3.90 -0.40
C GLY A 97 -1.96 2.91 -0.09
N ILE A 98 -2.10 2.53 1.19
CA ILE A 98 -3.37 2.03 1.73
C ILE A 98 -3.87 3.11 2.67
N ILE A 99 -4.66 4.02 2.11
CA ILE A 99 -5.13 5.23 2.78
C ILE A 99 -6.63 5.11 2.99
N GLY A 100 -7.11 5.52 4.16
CA GLY A 100 -8.54 5.58 4.43
C GLY A 100 -9.25 6.59 3.53
N ASP A 101 -10.58 6.54 3.55
CA ASP A 101 -11.45 7.53 2.91
C ASP A 101 -11.13 8.95 3.38
N GLY A 102 -10.99 9.19 4.69
CA GLY A 102 -10.65 10.52 5.20
C GLY A 102 -9.36 11.10 4.62
N GLY A 103 -8.32 10.28 4.49
CA GLY A 103 -7.04 10.69 3.89
C GLY A 103 -6.98 10.63 2.36
N THR A 104 -8.09 10.29 1.68
CA THR A 104 -8.12 10.18 0.21
C THR A 104 -9.13 11.11 -0.43
N VAL A 105 -10.29 11.33 0.20
CA VAL A 105 -11.40 12.10 -0.37
C VAL A 105 -11.87 13.27 0.50
N ASP A 106 -11.28 13.45 1.68
CA ASP A 106 -11.60 14.55 2.59
C ASP A 106 -10.40 15.48 2.82
N ILE A 107 -9.43 15.09 3.66
CA ILE A 107 -8.31 15.97 4.06
C ILE A 107 -7.03 15.78 3.22
N GLY A 108 -6.89 14.68 2.48
CA GLY A 108 -5.62 14.24 1.87
C GLY A 108 -5.35 14.60 0.42
#